data_AF-A0A075G9S0-F1
#
_entry.id   AF-A0A075G9S0-F1
#
_cell.length_a   1.000
_cell.length_b   1.000
_cell.length_c   1.000
_cell.angle_alpha   90.00
_cell.angle_beta   90.00
_cell.angle_gamma   90.00
#
_symmetry.space_group_name_H-M   'P 1'
#
loop_
_entity.id
_entity.type
_entity.pdbx_description
1 polymer ?
#
loop_
_entity_poly.entity_id
_entity_poly.type
_entity_poly.pdbx_seq_one_letter_code
_entity_poly.pdbx_strand_id
1 'polypeptide(L)'
;MLEYLLNIIGSEWIIIIFIALILLLGTNRFPDVAKKIGRLVGEYHNAKNQIQNEMKDVTKENIEVSGPVKDERQKLDVMSKTLGIDSKSKSDEELRGIIKNKIGQPENETQTKK
;
A
#
# COMPACT_ATOMS: atom_id res chain seq x y z
N MET A 1 -22.39 17.12 -34.45
CA MET A 1 -21.74 18.44 -34.66
C MET A 1 -20.80 18.78 -33.50
N LEU A 2 -21.27 18.82 -32.26
CA LEU A 2 -20.42 19.09 -31.08
C LEU A 2 -19.43 17.94 -30.76
N GLU A 3 -19.77 16.69 -31.09
CA GLU A 3 -18.88 15.54 -30.86
C GLU A 3 -17.67 15.50 -31.79
N TYR A 4 -17.73 16.11 -32.97
CA TYR A 4 -16.56 16.26 -33.85
C TYR A 4 -15.58 17.32 -33.33
N LEU A 5 -16.11 18.36 -32.66
CA LEU A 5 -15.31 19.29 -31.87
C LEU A 5 -14.65 18.58 -30.70
N LEU A 6 -15.37 17.66 -30.02
CA LEU A 6 -14.95 16.86 -28.86
C LEU A 6 -13.94 15.72 -29.16
N ASN A 7 -13.97 15.13 -30.35
CA ASN A 7 -13.00 14.10 -30.78
C ASN A 7 -11.64 14.66 -31.24
N ILE A 8 -11.56 15.96 -31.52
CA ILE A 8 -10.29 16.70 -31.69
C ILE A 8 -9.68 17.08 -30.31
N ILE A 9 -10.33 16.77 -29.18
CA ILE A 9 -9.98 17.21 -27.80
C ILE A 9 -9.14 16.20 -27.03
N GLY A 10 -8.23 15.54 -27.72
CA GLY A 10 -7.13 14.85 -27.05
C GLY A 10 -5.92 15.77 -26.96
N SER A 11 -5.01 15.58 -27.90
CA SER A 11 -3.72 16.26 -28.01
C SER A 11 -3.82 17.74 -28.39
N GLU A 12 -4.78 18.13 -29.22
CA GLU A 12 -4.82 19.45 -29.84
C GLU A 12 -5.22 20.53 -28.85
N TRP A 13 -6.11 20.21 -27.90
CA TRP A 13 -6.49 21.13 -26.84
C TRP A 13 -5.39 21.33 -25.81
N ILE A 14 -4.58 20.30 -25.57
CA ILE A 14 -3.37 20.43 -24.76
C ILE A 14 -2.43 21.45 -25.42
N ILE A 15 -2.26 21.42 -26.74
CA ILE A 15 -1.44 22.40 -27.48
C ILE A 15 -2.03 23.81 -27.38
N ILE A 16 -3.34 23.98 -27.56
CA ILE A 16 -4.00 25.30 -27.44
C ILE A 16 -3.81 25.89 -26.04
N ILE A 17 -4.02 25.08 -25.00
CA ILE A 17 -3.79 25.49 -23.60
C ILE A 17 -2.33 25.84 -23.36
N PHE A 18 -1.40 25.04 -23.91
CA PHE A 18 0.03 25.30 -23.80
C PHE A 18 0.45 26.62 -24.45
N ILE A 19 -0.06 26.91 -25.65
CA ILE A 19 0.17 28.19 -26.34
C ILE A 19 -0.42 29.34 -25.53
N ALA A 20 -1.64 29.21 -25.03
CA ALA A 20 -2.27 30.23 -24.19
C ALA A 20 -1.45 30.53 -22.92
N LEU A 21 -0.92 29.48 -22.27
CA LEU A 21 -0.03 29.62 -21.11
C LEU A 21 1.27 30.34 -21.47
N ILE A 22 1.89 29.99 -22.60
CA ILE A 22 3.12 30.67 -23.07
C ILE A 22 2.85 32.14 -23.39
N LEU A 23 1.71 32.48 -23.99
CA LEU A 23 1.35 33.87 -24.27
C LEU A 23 1.09 34.67 -22.99
N LEU A 24 0.48 34.05 -21.98
CA LEU A 24 0.14 34.69 -20.71
C LEU A 24 1.33 34.84 -19.76
N LEU A 25 2.15 33.79 -19.61
CA LEU A 25 3.36 33.80 -18.76
C LEU A 25 4.59 34.38 -19.47
N GLY A 26 4.61 34.36 -20.80
CA GLY A 26 5.79 34.62 -21.62
C GLY A 26 6.77 33.45 -21.65
N THR A 27 7.50 33.34 -22.77
CA THR A 27 8.52 32.30 -23.00
C THR A 27 9.70 32.37 -22.04
N ASN A 28 9.94 33.53 -21.41
CA ASN A 28 11.05 33.70 -20.47
C ASN A 28 10.74 33.15 -19.07
N ARG A 29 9.47 33.11 -18.64
CA ARG A 29 9.08 32.68 -17.29
C ARG A 29 8.69 31.21 -17.22
N PHE A 30 8.13 30.68 -18.30
CA PHE A 30 7.77 29.27 -18.42
C PHE A 30 8.92 28.29 -18.05
N PRO A 31 10.15 28.42 -18.61
CA PRO A 31 11.24 27.49 -18.31
C PRO A 31 11.70 27.55 -16.85
N ASP A 32 11.66 28.73 -16.23
CA ASP A 32 12.05 28.89 -14.82
C ASP A 32 11.07 28.20 -13.87
N VAL A 33 9.77 28.32 -14.14
CA VAL A 33 8.71 27.63 -13.38
C VAL A 33 8.81 26.13 -13.58
N ALA A 34 8.97 25.67 -14.82
CA ALA A 34 9.14 24.25 -15.13
C ALA A 34 10.37 23.65 -14.42
N LYS A 35 11.51 24.35 -14.39
CA LYS A 35 12.71 23.92 -13.66
C LYS A 35 12.45 23.78 -12.16
N LYS A 36 11.73 24.72 -11.54
CA LYS A 36 11.39 24.67 -10.11
C LYS A 36 10.46 23.52 -9.79
N ILE A 37 9.40 23.34 -10.58
CA ILE A 37 8.45 22.22 -10.42
C ILE A 37 9.18 20.88 -10.64
N GLY A 38 10.03 20.78 -11.66
CA GLY A 38 10.81 19.58 -11.94
C GLY A 38 11.76 19.22 -10.79
N ARG A 39 12.44 20.21 -10.20
CA ARG A 39 13.28 19.99 -9.01
C ARG A 39 12.46 19.52 -7.81
N LEU A 40 11.33 20.18 -7.53
CA LEU A 40 10.43 19.79 -6.44
C LEU A 40 9.91 18.37 -6.60
N VAL A 41 9.44 18.01 -7.79
CA VAL A 41 8.94 16.65 -8.08
C VAL A 41 10.08 15.63 -7.97
N GLY A 42 11.29 15.96 -8.45
CA GLY A 42 12.46 15.09 -8.34
C GLY A 42 12.87 14.84 -6.89
N GLU A 43 13.01 15.90 -6.09
CA GLU A 43 13.32 15.79 -4.66
C GLU A 43 12.23 15.02 -3.90
N TYR A 44 10.95 15.29 -4.18
CA TYR A 44 9.84 14.54 -3.60
C TYR A 44 9.90 13.05 -3.95
N HIS A 45 10.17 12.71 -5.22
CA HIS A 45 10.27 11.30 -5.64
C HIS A 45 11.44 10.60 -4.96
N ASN A 46 12.59 11.28 -4.85
CA ASN A 46 13.77 10.76 -4.17
C ASN A 46 13.53 10.55 -2.67
N ALA A 47 12.88 11.51 -2.00
CA ALA A 47 12.51 11.39 -0.59
C ALA A 47 11.50 10.25 -0.38
N LYS A 48 10.45 10.19 -1.21
CA LYS A 48 9.45 9.11 -1.18
C LYS A 48 10.09 7.73 -1.42
N ASN A 49 11.07 7.64 -2.31
CA ASN A 49 11.76 6.38 -2.59
C ASN A 49 12.64 5.94 -1.42
N GLN A 50 13.40 6.87 -0.82
CA GLN A 50 14.19 6.61 0.38
C GLN A 50 13.31 6.14 1.54
N ILE A 51 12.23 6.87 1.83
CA ILE A 51 11.27 6.49 2.89
C ILE A 51 10.65 5.12 2.62
N GLN A 52 10.24 4.82 1.37
CA GLN A 52 9.69 3.51 1.05
C GLN A 52 10.72 2.39 1.20
N ASN A 53 11.98 2.63 0.86
CA ASN A 53 13.04 1.64 1.00
C ASN A 53 13.40 1.42 2.47
N GLU A 54 13.58 2.49 3.23
CA GLU A 54 13.80 2.42 4.69
C GLU A 54 12.63 1.72 5.40
N MET A 55 11.38 2.05 5.08
CA MET A 55 10.22 1.37 5.67
C MET A 55 10.16 -0.11 5.29
N LYS A 56 10.51 -0.48 4.05
CA LYS A 56 10.60 -1.89 3.64
C LYS A 56 11.73 -2.63 4.35
N ASP A 57 12.86 -1.99 4.56
CA ASP A 57 14.02 -2.58 5.25
C ASP A 57 13.74 -2.72 6.75
N VAL A 58 13.10 -1.73 7.40
CA VAL A 58 12.62 -1.84 8.79
C VAL A 58 11.54 -2.92 8.95
N THR A 59 10.64 -3.05 7.97
CA THR A 59 9.64 -4.14 7.98
C THR A 59 10.31 -5.51 7.81
N LYS A 60 11.38 -5.60 7.01
CA LYS A 60 12.18 -6.82 6.87
C LYS A 60 12.93 -7.20 8.15
N GLU A 61 13.33 -6.23 8.97
CA GLU A 61 14.15 -6.55 10.14
C GLU A 61 13.38 -7.07 11.36
N ASN A 62 12.11 -6.76 11.62
CA ASN A 62 11.46 -7.31 12.83
C ASN A 62 9.91 -7.36 12.87
N ILE A 63 9.17 -7.11 11.78
CA ILE A 63 7.70 -7.33 11.81
C ILE A 63 7.26 -7.96 10.50
N GLU A 64 6.98 -9.26 10.53
CA GLU A 64 6.23 -9.97 9.49
C GLU A 64 4.77 -9.46 9.52
N VAL A 65 4.53 -8.21 9.10
CA VAL A 65 3.17 -7.73 8.85
C VAL A 65 2.70 -8.42 7.58
N SER A 66 2.20 -9.64 7.73
CA SER A 66 1.37 -10.29 6.72
C SER A 66 0.27 -9.28 6.38
N GLY A 67 0.24 -8.84 5.12
CA GLY A 67 -0.72 -7.83 4.65
C GLY A 67 -2.18 -8.24 4.89
N PRO A 68 -3.17 -7.46 4.43
CA PRO A 68 -4.58 -7.81 4.60
C PRO A 68 -4.83 -9.24 4.14
N VAL A 69 -5.23 -10.08 5.10
CA VAL A 69 -5.36 -11.51 4.89
C VAL A 69 -6.55 -11.76 3.97
N LYS A 70 -6.26 -12.23 2.75
CA LYS A 70 -7.25 -12.36 1.67
C LYS A 70 -8.14 -13.58 1.83
N ASP A 71 -7.62 -14.62 2.48
CA ASP A 71 -8.26 -15.94 2.58
C ASP A 71 -8.55 -16.31 4.05
N GLU A 72 -9.68 -16.98 4.29
CA GLU A 72 -10.02 -17.55 5.59
C GLU A 72 -8.97 -18.54 6.08
N ARG A 73 -8.39 -19.36 5.19
CA ARG A 73 -7.31 -20.29 5.54
C ARG A 73 -6.10 -19.57 6.13
N GLN A 74 -5.73 -18.44 5.53
CA GLN A 74 -4.61 -17.63 6.00
C GLN A 74 -4.91 -16.97 7.35
N LYS A 75 -6.17 -16.59 7.63
CA LYS A 75 -6.56 -16.05 8.95
C LYS A 75 -6.36 -17.10 10.04
N LEU A 76 -6.76 -18.34 9.76
CA LEU A 76 -6.57 -19.47 10.67
C LEU A 76 -5.08 -19.80 10.85
N ASP A 77 -4.25 -19.69 9.80
CA ASP A 77 -2.80 -19.91 9.90
C ASP A 77 -2.11 -18.83 10.77
N VAL A 78 -2.48 -17.55 10.61
CA VAL A 78 -1.95 -16.45 11.42
C VAL A 78 -2.38 -16.59 12.89
N MET A 79 -3.65 -16.91 13.14
CA MET A 79 -4.16 -17.14 14.51
C MET A 79 -3.51 -18.37 15.16
N SER A 80 -3.35 -19.47 14.42
CA SER A 80 -2.74 -20.69 14.95
C SER A 80 -1.26 -20.50 15.29
N LYS A 81 -0.48 -19.81 14.44
CA LYS A 81 0.89 -19.39 14.74
C LYS A 81 0.98 -18.54 16.00
N THR A 82 0.08 -17.56 16.14
CA THR A 82 0.02 -16.69 17.33
C THR A 82 -0.29 -17.49 18.60
N LEU A 83 -1.10 -18.53 18.49
CA LEU A 83 -1.54 -19.38 19.59
C LEU A 83 -0.65 -20.62 19.83
N GLY A 84 0.41 -20.82 19.03
CA GLY A 84 1.29 -21.98 19.11
C GLY A 84 0.63 -23.32 18.72
N ILE A 85 -0.36 -23.30 17.81
CA ILE A 85 -1.08 -24.48 17.33
C ILE A 85 -0.49 -24.91 15.98
N ASP A 86 -0.21 -26.21 15.80
CA ASP A 86 0.22 -26.75 14.50
C ASP A 86 -0.92 -26.77 13.47
N SER A 87 -0.77 -26.00 12.38
CA SER A 87 -1.77 -25.81 11.32
C SER A 87 -1.61 -26.74 10.11
N LYS A 88 -0.45 -27.42 9.96
CA LYS A 88 -0.12 -28.14 8.72
C LYS A 88 -0.91 -29.43 8.51
N SER A 89 -1.36 -30.06 9.59
CA SER A 89 -2.01 -31.37 9.58
C SER A 89 -3.53 -31.32 9.79
N LYS A 90 -4.10 -30.12 9.94
CA LYS A 90 -5.49 -29.92 10.38
C LYS A 90 -6.37 -29.35 9.27
N SER A 91 -7.64 -29.79 9.27
CA SER A 91 -8.69 -29.19 8.45
C SER A 91 -9.08 -27.81 8.99
N ASP A 92 -9.75 -27.01 8.18
CA ASP A 92 -10.15 -25.64 8.56
C ASP A 92 -11.14 -25.62 9.72
N GLU A 93 -12.13 -26.51 9.70
CA GLU A 93 -13.08 -26.72 10.79
C GLU A 93 -12.38 -27.11 12.10
N GLU A 94 -11.41 -28.02 12.06
CA GLU A 94 -10.66 -28.43 13.25
C GLU A 94 -9.81 -27.29 13.81
N LEU A 95 -9.08 -26.58 12.94
CA LEU A 95 -8.29 -25.41 13.31
C LEU A 95 -9.15 -24.33 13.97
N ARG A 96 -10.31 -24.03 13.38
CA ARG A 96 -11.26 -23.06 13.89
C ARG A 96 -11.82 -23.46 15.25
N GLY A 97 -12.12 -24.75 15.45
CA GLY A 97 -12.56 -25.29 16.74
C GLY A 97 -11.51 -25.12 17.83
N ILE A 98 -10.25 -25.47 17.53
CA ILE A 98 -9.14 -25.38 18.49
C ILE A 98 -8.86 -23.91 18.86
N ILE A 99 -8.80 -23.02 17.86
CA ILE A 99 -8.58 -21.58 18.07
C ILE A 99 -9.71 -20.98 18.93
N LYS A 100 -10.97 -21.31 18.61
CA LYS A 100 -12.12 -20.83 19.40
C LYS A 100 -12.06 -21.28 20.85
N ASN A 101 -11.70 -22.55 21.09
CA ASN A 101 -11.59 -23.08 22.45
C ASN A 101 -10.44 -22.40 23.21
N LYS A 102 -9.30 -22.17 22.55
CA LYS A 102 -8.13 -21.55 23.18
C LYS A 102 -8.28 -20.05 23.46
N ILE A 103 -9.04 -19.32 22.65
CA ILE A 103 -9.40 -17.91 22.88
C ILE A 103 -10.56 -17.77 23.87
N GLY A 104 -11.51 -18.71 23.84
CA GLY A 104 -12.70 -18.71 24.70
C GLY A 104 -12.43 -19.19 26.14
N GLN A 105 -11.26 -19.75 26.42
CA GLN A 105 -10.83 -20.04 27.78
C GLN A 105 -10.10 -18.83 28.37
N PRO A 106 -10.56 -18.24 29.49
CA PRO A 106 -9.71 -17.37 30.29
C PRO A 106 -8.52 -18.21 30.78
N GLU A 107 -7.30 -17.70 30.60
CA GLU A 107 -6.07 -18.34 31.08
C GLU A 107 -6.15 -18.64 32.58
N ASN A 108 -6.63 -19.82 32.95
CA ASN A 108 -6.47 -20.41 34.25
C ASN A 108 -6.53 -21.91 34.05
N GLU A 109 -5.35 -22.50 33.93
CA GLU A 109 -4.99 -23.88 34.32
C GLU A 109 -3.83 -24.32 33.42
N THR A 110 -2.59 -24.09 33.87
CA THR A 110 -1.66 -25.17 34.26
C THR A 110 -0.26 -24.59 34.42
N GLN A 111 0.15 -24.42 35.67
CA GLN A 111 1.44 -24.84 36.25
C GLN A 111 1.44 -24.32 37.69
N THR A 112 1.08 -25.13 38.69
CA THR A 112 2.14 -25.88 39.38
C THR A 112 1.59 -27.15 40.01
N LYS A 113 2.11 -28.29 39.55
CA LYS A 113 2.13 -29.54 40.29
C LYS A 113 3.54 -29.67 40.86
N LYS A 114 3.72 -29.40 42.16
CA LYS A 114 4.74 -30.02 43.01
C LYS A 114 4.36 -29.84 44.47
#